data_AF-K1ZBC2-F1
#
_entry.id   AF-K1ZBC2-F1
#
_cell.length_a   1.000
_cell.length_b   1.000
_cell.length_c   1.000
_cell.angle_alpha   90.00
_cell.angle_beta   90.00
_cell.angle_gamma   90.00
#
_symmetry.space_group_name_H-M   'P 1'
#
loop_
_entity.id
_entity.type
_entity.pdbx_description
1 polymer ?
#
loop_
_entity_poly.entity_id
_entity_poly.type
_entity_poly.pdbx_seq_one_letter_code
_entity_poly.pdbx_strand_id
1 'polypeptide(L)'
;MATLYTQADRNTRLTWVYITGFLIFVIGIGYVFAGAMGNSNILYIAVIFSTLMSFGSYWWSDKIVLAMSSAKPVLHDENPELYHLVENLCITAGLPIPKIYIIEDSAPNAFATGRDPEHGVICVTTGLLAKLEKTELEGVLAHELSHIGNRDILLSTVVVVLVGFVA
;
A
#
# COMPACT_ATOMS: atom_id res chain seq x y z
N MET A 1 12.84 15.21 18.45
CA MET A 1 11.55 15.54 17.81
C MET A 1 11.33 14.54 16.70
N ALA A 2 10.19 13.85 16.68
CA ALA A 2 9.84 12.96 15.57
C ALA A 2 9.56 13.83 14.34
N THR A 3 10.33 13.63 13.26
CA THR A 3 10.03 14.23 11.95
C THR A 3 9.31 13.18 11.09
N LEU A 4 8.58 13.57 10.05
CA LEU A 4 7.94 12.61 9.11
C LEU A 4 8.92 11.52 8.63
N TYR A 5 10.18 11.90 8.38
CA TYR A 5 11.25 10.99 7.99
C TYR A 5 11.56 9.90 9.03
N THR A 6 11.44 10.18 10.33
CA THR A 6 11.69 9.18 11.38
C THR A 6 10.68 8.03 11.34
N GLN A 7 9.43 8.28 10.93
CA GLN A 7 8.39 7.27 10.80
C GLN A 7 8.60 6.47 9.50
N ALA A 8 8.86 7.16 8.38
CA ALA A 8 9.14 6.54 7.09
C ALA A 8 10.33 5.56 7.15
N ASP A 9 11.43 5.95 7.80
CA ASP A 9 12.61 5.09 7.96
C ASP A 9 12.31 3.87 8.85
N ARG A 10 11.53 4.07 9.91
CA ARG A 10 11.13 2.98 10.81
C ARG A 10 10.27 1.97 10.07
N ASN A 11 9.26 2.44 9.33
CA ASN A 11 8.35 1.56 8.60
C ASN A 11 9.06 0.83 7.48
N THR A 12 9.96 1.50 6.75
CA THR A 12 10.81 0.85 5.75
C THR A 12 11.64 -0.27 6.38
N ARG A 13 12.24 -0.04 7.55
CA ARG A 13 13.01 -1.05 8.28
C ARG A 13 12.12 -2.22 8.73
N LEU A 14 10.93 -1.93 9.25
CA LEU A 14 9.96 -2.95 9.67
C LEU A 14 9.50 -3.79 8.48
N THR A 15 9.26 -3.19 7.32
CA THR A 15 8.92 -3.92 6.08
C THR A 15 10.01 -4.94 5.74
N TRP A 16 11.28 -4.53 5.75
CA TRP A 16 12.40 -5.45 5.50
C TRP A 16 12.54 -6.53 6.57
N VAL A 17 12.32 -6.20 7.84
CA VAL A 17 12.32 -7.16 8.94
C VAL A 17 11.23 -8.21 8.75
N TYR A 18 10.01 -7.80 8.39
CA TYR A 18 8.89 -8.73 8.17
C TYR A 18 9.10 -9.60 6.93
N ILE A 19 9.56 -9.04 5.81
CA ILE A 19 9.90 -9.81 4.61
C ILE A 19 11.00 -10.84 4.92
N THR A 20 12.07 -10.43 5.60
CA THR A 20 13.18 -11.33 5.94
C THR A 20 12.74 -12.42 6.92
N GLY A 21 11.99 -12.05 7.96
CA GLY A 21 11.45 -13.01 8.93
C GLY A 21 10.52 -14.04 8.28
N PHE A 22 9.67 -13.60 7.35
CA PHE A 22 8.79 -14.48 6.60
C PHE A 22 9.57 -15.46 5.69
N LEU A 23 10.60 -14.98 4.99
CA LEU A 23 11.46 -15.84 4.17
C LEU A 23 12.14 -16.92 5.04
N ILE A 24 12.69 -16.55 6.19
CA ILE A 24 13.29 -17.50 7.14
C ILE A 24 12.26 -18.53 7.60
N PHE A 25 11.04 -18.09 7.92
CA PHE A 25 9.96 -18.96 8.34
C PHE A 25 9.57 -19.98 7.25
N VAL A 26 9.36 -19.54 6.01
CA VAL A 26 8.99 -20.43 4.89
C VAL A 26 10.12 -21.41 4.57
N ILE A 27 11.38 -20.95 4.59
CA ILE A 27 12.55 -21.81 4.38
C ILE A 27 12.65 -22.86 5.49
N GLY A 28 12.42 -22.47 6.75
CA GLY A 28 12.41 -23.37 7.90
C GLY A 28 11.36 -24.48 7.76
N ILE A 29 10.13 -24.12 7.38
CA ILE A 29 9.06 -25.09 7.08
C ILE A 29 9.48 -25.99 5.92
N GLY A 30 9.94 -25.40 4.80
CA GLY A 30 10.38 -26.15 3.62
C GLY A 30 11.48 -27.15 3.94
N TYR A 31 12.42 -26.80 4.82
CA TYR A 31 13.51 -27.68 5.26
C TYR A 31 12.99 -28.87 6.08
N VAL A 32 12.09 -28.63 7.04
CA VAL A 32 11.48 -29.69 7.86
C VAL A 32 10.69 -30.67 6.97
N PHE A 33 9.88 -30.16 6.04
CA PHE A 33 9.11 -30.99 5.11
C PHE A 33 10.00 -31.76 4.13
N ALA A 34 11.05 -31.13 3.60
CA ALA A 34 12.01 -31.81 2.72
C ALA A 34 12.71 -32.96 3.43
N GLY A 35 13.08 -32.78 4.70
CA GLY A 35 13.66 -33.84 5.54
C GLY A 35 12.67 -34.97 5.85
N ALA A 36 11.42 -34.64 6.17
CA ALA A 36 10.38 -35.63 6.49
C ALA A 36 9.95 -36.46 5.27
N MET A 37 9.90 -35.86 4.08
CA MET A 37 9.47 -36.52 2.84
C MET A 37 10.63 -37.05 1.99
N GLY A 38 11.88 -36.80 2.40
CA GLY A 38 13.08 -37.20 1.65
C GLY A 38 13.20 -36.55 0.26
N ASN A 39 12.50 -35.45 0.01
CA ASN A 39 12.42 -34.80 -1.29
C ASN A 39 12.85 -33.33 -1.21
N SER A 40 14.08 -33.05 -1.62
CA SER A 40 14.66 -31.71 -1.63
C SER A 40 13.98 -30.74 -2.61
N ASN A 41 13.18 -31.24 -3.56
CA ASN A 41 12.45 -30.37 -4.51
C ASN A 41 11.43 -29.47 -3.81
N ILE A 42 10.87 -29.91 -2.68
CA ILE A 42 9.92 -29.14 -1.88
C ILE A 42 10.56 -27.85 -1.38
N LEU A 43 11.82 -27.93 -0.92
CA LEU A 43 12.56 -26.77 -0.44
C LEU A 43 12.83 -25.78 -1.59
N TYR A 44 13.28 -26.25 -2.75
CA TYR A 44 13.54 -25.38 -3.90
C TYR A 44 12.28 -24.66 -4.38
N ILE A 45 11.15 -25.38 -4.46
CA ILE A 45 9.86 -24.79 -4.84
C ILE A 45 9.42 -23.75 -3.81
N ALA A 46 9.51 -24.06 -2.51
CA ALA A 46 9.13 -23.13 -1.44
C ALA A 46 9.96 -21.84 -1.46
N VAL A 47 11.27 -21.94 -1.69
CA VAL A 47 12.19 -20.78 -1.77
C VAL A 47 11.88 -19.92 -2.99
N ILE A 48 11.72 -20.53 -4.17
CA ILE A 48 11.45 -19.80 -5.41
C ILE A 48 10.09 -19.10 -5.31
N PHE A 49 9.06 -19.82 -4.86
CA PHE A 49 7.72 -19.28 -4.73
C PHE A 49 7.65 -18.14 -3.71
N SER A 50 8.24 -18.31 -2.52
CA SER A 50 8.23 -17.27 -1.49
C SER A 50 8.95 -16.00 -1.94
N THR A 51 10.10 -16.15 -2.61
CA THR A 51 10.86 -15.03 -3.15
C THR A 51 10.04 -14.28 -4.20
N LEU A 52 9.49 -14.98 -5.19
CA LEU A 52 8.67 -14.35 -6.23
C LEU A 52 7.45 -13.63 -5.65
N MET A 53 6.78 -14.22 -4.66
CA MET A 53 5.63 -13.62 -3.99
C MET A 53 5.99 -12.40 -3.14
N SER A 54 7.05 -12.47 -2.34
CA SER A 54 7.48 -11.33 -1.51
C SER A 54 7.90 -10.13 -2.35
N PHE A 55 8.68 -10.36 -3.41
CA PHE A 55 9.07 -9.31 -4.34
C PHE A 55 7.89 -8.81 -5.18
N GLY A 56 7.01 -9.71 -5.62
CA GLY A 56 5.80 -9.34 -6.37
C GLY A 56 4.84 -8.49 -5.54
N SER A 57 4.64 -8.84 -4.26
CA SER A 57 3.82 -8.08 -3.32
C SER A 57 4.31 -6.63 -3.16
N TYR A 58 5.62 -6.43 -3.06
CA TYR A 58 6.20 -5.10 -2.90
C TYR A 58 5.98 -4.21 -4.15
N TRP A 59 6.03 -4.78 -5.36
CA TRP A 59 5.97 -4.01 -6.60
C TRP A 59 4.59 -3.92 -7.27
N TRP A 60 3.67 -4.83 -6.96
CA TRP A 60 2.35 -4.89 -7.59
C TRP A 60 1.18 -4.72 -6.61
N SER A 61 1.45 -4.48 -5.33
CA SER A 61 0.41 -4.28 -4.30
C SER A 61 -0.61 -3.20 -4.69
N ASP A 62 -0.14 -2.05 -5.14
CA ASP A 62 -0.97 -0.93 -5.59
C ASP A 62 -1.89 -1.35 -6.76
N LYS A 63 -1.34 -2.03 -7.77
CA LYS A 63 -2.10 -2.49 -8.94
C LYS A 63 -3.14 -3.54 -8.58
N ILE A 64 -2.82 -4.45 -7.66
CA ILE A 64 -3.75 -5.47 -7.18
C ILE A 64 -4.94 -4.79 -6.50
N VAL A 65 -4.69 -3.85 -5.59
CA VAL A 65 -5.74 -3.11 -4.89
C VAL A 65 -6.60 -2.31 -5.86
N LEU A 66 -5.99 -1.59 -6.80
CA LEU A 66 -6.72 -0.80 -7.80
C LEU A 66 -7.56 -1.65 -8.75
N ALA A 67 -7.04 -2.81 -9.17
CA ALA A 67 -7.78 -3.75 -10.01
C ALA A 67 -8.99 -4.33 -9.28
N MET A 68 -8.87 -4.59 -7.97
CA MET A 68 -9.98 -5.06 -7.15
C MET A 68 -11.04 -3.98 -6.90
N SER A 69 -10.63 -2.70 -6.82
CA SER A 69 -11.53 -1.60 -6.47
C SER A 69 -12.27 -0.97 -7.65
N SER A 70 -12.04 -1.42 -8.90
CA SER A 70 -12.64 -0.85 -10.11
C SER A 70 -12.50 0.68 -10.21
N ALA A 71 -11.37 1.20 -9.70
CA ALA A 71 -11.12 2.62 -9.57
C ALA A 71 -10.85 3.27 -10.94
N LYS A 72 -11.46 4.42 -11.20
CA LYS A 72 -11.24 5.20 -12.44
C LYS A 72 -10.23 6.32 -12.16
N PRO A 73 -9.17 6.47 -12.97
CA PRO A 73 -8.22 7.56 -12.80
C PRO A 73 -8.94 8.88 -13.07
N VAL A 74 -8.65 9.88 -12.24
CA VAL A 74 -9.15 11.24 -12.44
C VAL A 74 -8.07 12.03 -13.16
N LEU A 75 -8.36 12.51 -14.36
CA LEU A 75 -7.51 13.50 -15.01
C LEU A 75 -7.76 14.88 -14.41
N HIS A 76 -6.75 15.74 -14.43
CA HIS A 76 -6.81 17.11 -13.91
C HIS A 76 -8.08 17.87 -14.37
N ASP A 77 -8.46 17.69 -15.65
CA ASP A 77 -9.56 18.42 -16.27
C ASP A 77 -10.95 17.86 -15.90
N GLU A 78 -11.03 16.63 -15.37
CA GLU A 78 -12.30 15.97 -15.04
C GLU A 78 -12.83 16.39 -13.66
N ASN A 79 -11.94 16.65 -12.71
CA ASN A 79 -12.29 17.15 -11.39
C ASN A 79 -11.18 18.06 -10.83
N PRO A 80 -11.12 19.33 -11.28
CA PRO A 80 -10.07 20.25 -10.87
C PRO A 80 -10.15 20.57 -9.38
N GLU A 81 -11.33 20.63 -8.77
CA GLU A 81 -11.44 20.93 -7.34
C GLU A 81 -10.72 19.90 -6.46
N LEU A 82 -10.95 18.60 -6.73
CA LEU A 82 -10.27 17.52 -6.01
C LEU A 82 -8.77 17.54 -6.28
N TYR A 83 -8.37 17.74 -7.54
CA TYR A 83 -6.95 17.75 -7.93
C TYR A 83 -6.18 18.87 -7.23
N HIS A 84 -6.70 20.10 -7.28
CA HIS A 84 -6.10 21.26 -6.64
C HIS A 84 -6.02 21.11 -5.12
N LEU A 85 -7.01 20.46 -4.50
CA LEU A 85 -7.01 20.23 -3.06
C LEU A 85 -5.92 19.24 -2.66
N VAL A 86 -5.78 18.12 -3.38
CA VAL A 86 -4.68 17.16 -3.16
C VAL A 86 -3.32 17.83 -3.43
N GLU A 87 -3.20 18.60 -4.51
CA GLU A 87 -1.97 19.33 -4.86
C GLU A 87 -1.55 20.30 -3.75
N ASN A 88 -2.47 21.13 -3.23
CA ASN A 88 -2.17 22.07 -2.14
C ASN A 88 -1.69 21.35 -0.87
N LEU A 89 -2.31 20.21 -0.53
CA LEU A 89 -1.90 19.39 0.60
C LEU A 89 -0.52 18.78 0.37
N CYS A 90 -0.23 18.28 -0.84
CA CYS A 90 1.08 17.73 -1.19
C CYS A 90 2.18 18.79 -1.12
N ILE A 91 1.94 20.00 -1.64
CA ILE A 91 2.86 21.14 -1.54
C ILE A 91 3.16 21.45 -0.07
N THR A 92 2.12 21.51 0.77
CA THR A 92 2.24 21.81 2.20
C THR A 92 3.02 20.72 2.95
N ALA A 93 2.81 19.45 2.59
CA ALA A 93 3.48 18.31 3.20
C ALA A 93 4.88 18.02 2.62
N GLY A 94 5.26 18.68 1.51
CA GLY A 94 6.50 18.38 0.79
C GLY A 94 6.50 17.01 0.12
N LEU A 95 5.32 16.53 -0.32
CA LEU A 95 5.14 15.24 -0.98
C LEU A 95 4.93 15.41 -2.49
N PRO A 96 5.34 14.43 -3.32
CA PRO A 96 4.93 14.40 -4.72
C PRO A 96 3.40 14.18 -4.82
N ILE A 97 2.78 14.70 -5.88
CA ILE A 97 1.35 14.52 -6.11
C ILE A 97 1.08 13.05 -6.44
N PRO A 98 0.27 12.33 -5.64
CA PRO A 98 -0.08 10.94 -5.92
C PRO A 98 -1.06 10.85 -7.08
N LYS A 99 -1.22 9.66 -7.66
CA LYS A 99 -2.29 9.42 -8.63
C LYS A 99 -3.63 9.46 -7.91
N ILE A 100 -4.61 10.16 -8.49
CA ILE A 100 -5.94 10.32 -7.89
C ILE A 100 -6.93 9.46 -8.67
N TYR A 101 -7.74 8.72 -7.94
CA TYR A 101 -8.80 7.87 -8.49
C TYR A 101 -10.13 8.13 -7.79
N ILE A 102 -11.21 7.99 -8.55
CA ILE A 102 -12.58 7.96 -8.03
C ILE A 102 -13.16 6.57 -8.22
N ILE A 103 -13.83 6.09 -7.17
CA ILE A 103 -14.61 4.85 -7.17
C ILE A 103 -16.09 5.23 -7.16
N GLU A 104 -16.85 4.65 -8.08
CA GLU A 104 -18.31 4.81 -8.10
C GLU A 104 -18.94 3.91 -7.03
N ASP A 105 -19.06 4.44 -5.82
CA ASP A 105 -19.68 3.78 -4.67
C ASP A 105 -20.36 4.83 -3.79
N SER A 106 -21.59 4.55 -3.36
CA SER A 106 -22.37 5.43 -2.48
C SER A 106 -21.90 5.37 -1.02
N ALA A 107 -21.17 4.33 -0.62
CA ALA A 107 -20.55 4.25 0.69
C ALA A 107 -19.40 5.27 0.80
N PRO A 108 -19.41 6.17 1.80
CA PRO A 108 -18.34 7.15 1.97
C PRO A 108 -17.05 6.46 2.42
N ASN A 109 -16.02 6.53 1.57
CA ASN A 109 -14.71 5.96 1.85
C ASN A 109 -13.59 6.72 1.12
N ALA A 110 -12.40 6.71 1.70
CA ALA A 110 -11.16 7.14 1.10
C ALA A 110 -10.05 6.19 1.55
N PHE A 111 -9.08 5.93 0.69
CA PHE A 111 -7.88 5.22 1.10
C PHE A 111 -6.70 5.62 0.24
N ALA A 112 -5.51 5.53 0.81
CA ALA A 112 -4.26 5.62 0.09
C ALA A 112 -3.61 4.24 -0.11
N THR A 113 -2.89 4.09 -1.22
CA THR A 113 -2.00 2.95 -1.47
C THR A 113 -0.71 3.40 -2.16
N GLY A 114 0.27 2.50 -2.26
CA GLY A 114 1.57 2.78 -2.86
C GLY A 114 2.73 2.26 -2.02
N ARG A 115 3.83 1.93 -2.71
CA ARG A 115 5.06 1.40 -2.10
C ARG A 115 5.98 2.49 -1.53
N ASP A 116 5.88 3.70 -2.05
CA ASP A 116 6.64 4.87 -1.66
C ASP A 116 5.85 6.14 -2.06
N PRO A 117 6.25 7.34 -1.60
CA PRO A 117 5.56 8.58 -1.95
C PRO A 117 5.46 8.85 -3.45
N GLU A 118 6.51 8.54 -4.21
CA GLU A 118 6.57 8.74 -5.67
C GLU A 118 5.59 7.83 -6.44
N HIS A 119 5.23 6.70 -5.84
CA HIS A 119 4.25 5.74 -6.35
C HIS A 119 2.96 5.75 -5.52
N GLY A 120 2.67 6.86 -4.83
CA GLY A 120 1.45 7.06 -4.06
C GLY A 120 0.20 7.11 -4.93
N VAL A 121 -0.89 6.58 -4.40
CA VAL A 121 -2.22 6.59 -5.01
C VAL A 121 -3.24 6.93 -3.94
N ILE A 122 -4.18 7.82 -4.26
CA ILE A 122 -5.32 8.15 -3.43
C ILE A 122 -6.59 7.78 -4.18
N CYS A 123 -7.47 7.07 -3.50
CA CYS A 123 -8.79 6.71 -3.99
C CYS A 123 -9.85 7.36 -3.09
N VAL A 124 -10.86 7.97 -3.70
CA VAL A 124 -12.04 8.49 -3.00
C VAL A 124 -13.31 7.94 -3.64
N THR A 125 -14.36 7.70 -2.85
CA THR A 125 -15.65 7.28 -3.41
C THR A 125 -16.53 8.48 -3.75
N THR A 126 -17.44 8.32 -4.72
CA THR A 126 -18.45 9.34 -5.03
C THR A 126 -19.34 9.65 -3.82
N GLY A 127 -19.63 8.66 -2.98
CA GLY A 127 -20.36 8.82 -1.72
C GLY A 127 -19.64 9.68 -0.68
N LEU A 128 -18.31 9.63 -0.63
CA LEU A 128 -17.52 10.51 0.23
C LEU A 128 -17.59 11.96 -0.27
N LEU A 129 -17.36 12.17 -1.57
CA LEU A 129 -17.39 13.48 -2.21
C LEU A 129 -18.76 14.16 -2.11
N ALA A 130 -19.84 13.38 -2.14
CA ALA A 130 -21.20 13.91 -2.01
C ALA A 130 -21.59 14.25 -0.57
N LYS A 131 -20.89 13.70 0.43
CA LYS A 131 -21.27 13.79 1.84
C LYS A 131 -20.46 14.80 2.63
N LEU A 132 -19.18 14.95 2.32
CA LEU A 132 -18.26 15.80 3.07
C LEU A 132 -18.18 17.20 2.47
N GLU A 133 -18.11 18.20 3.34
CA GLU A 133 -17.74 19.55 2.93
C GLU A 133 -16.23 19.63 2.63
N LYS A 134 -15.81 20.68 1.90
CA LYS A 134 -14.42 20.84 1.47
C LYS A 134 -13.40 20.72 2.61
N THR A 135 -13.68 21.34 3.76
CA THR A 135 -12.78 21.32 4.92
C THR A 135 -12.67 19.93 5.55
N GLU A 136 -13.77 19.18 5.57
CA GLU A 136 -13.79 17.80 6.09
C GLU A 136 -13.05 16.86 5.13
N LEU A 137 -13.28 17.01 3.83
CA LEU A 137 -12.57 16.27 2.78
C LEU A 137 -11.06 16.56 2.83
N GLU A 138 -10.67 17.81 3.05
CA GLU A 138 -9.27 18.20 3.26
C GLU A 138 -8.65 17.49 4.46
N GLY A 139 -9.37 17.40 5.59
CA GLY A 139 -8.92 16.66 6.76
C GLY A 139 -8.72 15.16 6.48
N VAL A 140 -9.66 14.53 5.78
CA VAL A 140 -9.56 13.11 5.39
C VAL A 140 -8.38 12.89 4.43
N LEU A 141 -8.24 13.72 3.40
CA LEU A 141 -7.15 13.58 2.43
C LEU A 141 -5.79 13.88 3.05
N ALA A 142 -5.70 14.84 3.97
CA ALA A 142 -4.47 15.09 4.73
C ALA A 142 -4.08 13.88 5.58
N HIS A 143 -5.05 13.21 6.21
CA HIS A 143 -4.82 11.97 6.95
C HIS A 143 -4.27 10.86 6.03
N GLU A 144 -4.92 10.60 4.89
CA GLU A 144 -4.48 9.59 3.93
C GLU A 144 -3.10 9.91 3.32
N LEU A 145 -2.82 11.19 3.01
CA LEU A 145 -1.51 11.64 2.55
C LEU A 145 -0.43 11.42 3.60
N SER A 146 -0.76 11.56 4.89
CA SER A 146 0.20 11.29 5.97
C SER A 146 0.65 9.83 5.99
N HIS A 147 -0.23 8.89 5.64
CA HIS A 147 0.11 7.48 5.51
C HIS A 147 1.04 7.18 4.32
N ILE A 148 0.86 7.90 3.20
CA ILE A 148 1.79 7.85 2.06
C ILE A 148 3.17 8.37 2.51
N GLY A 149 3.22 9.56 3.11
CA GLY A 149 4.46 10.17 3.57
C GLY A 149 5.21 9.33 4.61
N ASN A 150 4.49 8.70 5.53
CA ASN A 150 5.05 7.83 6.57
C ASN A 150 5.35 6.40 6.08
N ARG A 151 4.98 6.03 4.84
CA ARG A 151 5.09 4.66 4.33
C ARG A 151 4.37 3.62 5.19
N ASP A 152 3.30 4.01 5.88
CA ASP A 152 2.48 3.11 6.67
C ASP A 152 1.77 2.08 5.78
N ILE A 153 1.34 2.51 4.58
CA ILE A 153 0.61 1.67 3.64
C ILE A 153 1.51 0.55 3.12
N LEU A 154 2.76 0.86 2.76
CA LEU A 154 3.72 -0.16 2.35
C LEU A 154 3.82 -1.28 3.39
N LEU A 155 3.98 -0.91 4.67
CA LEU A 155 4.09 -1.86 5.75
C LEU A 155 2.82 -2.70 5.89
N SER A 156 1.66 -2.03 5.93
CA SER A 156 0.35 -2.67 6.08
C SER A 156 0.07 -3.66 4.94
N THR A 157 0.28 -3.27 3.68
CA THR A 157 0.01 -4.13 2.53
C THR A 157 0.94 -5.34 2.50
N VAL A 158 2.23 -5.16 2.83
CA VAL A 158 3.15 -6.30 2.95
C VAL A 158 2.66 -7.26 4.03
N VAL A 159 2.30 -6.77 5.23
CA VAL A 159 1.78 -7.62 6.30
C VAL A 159 0.52 -8.38 5.87
N VAL A 160 -0.44 -7.71 5.21
CA VAL A 160 -1.67 -8.36 4.73
C VAL A 160 -1.38 -9.48 3.74
N VAL A 161 -0.48 -9.26 2.77
CA VAL A 161 -0.11 -10.30 1.80
C VAL A 161 0.62 -11.47 2.46
N LEU A 162 1.51 -11.20 3.41
CA LEU A 162 2.23 -12.24 4.15
C LEU A 162 1.29 -13.08 5.04
N VAL A 163 0.31 -12.45 5.70
CA VAL A 163 -0.69 -13.15 6.51
C VAL A 163 -1.66 -13.94 5.62
N GLY A 164 -2.14 -13.35 4.54
CA GLY A 164 -3.04 -13.99 3.58
C GLY A 164 -2.43 -15.20 2.87
N PHE A 165 -1.11 -15.34 2.87
CA PHE A 165 -0.44 -16.56 2.39
C PHE A 165 -0.56 -17.74 3.37
N VAL A 166 -0.61 -17.47 4.68
CA VAL A 166 -0.63 -18.52 5.71
C VAL A 166 -2.05 -19.04 5.96
N ALA A 167 -3.06 -18.18 5.75
CA ALA A 167 -4.48 -18.50 5.92
C ALA A 167 -5.04 -19.34 4.77
#